data_AF-A0AAN9ACV4-F1
#
_entry.id   AF-A0AAN9ACV4-F1
#
_cell.length_a   1.000
_cell.length_b   1.000
_cell.length_c   1.000
_cell.angle_alpha   90.00
_cell.angle_beta   90.00
_cell.angle_gamma   90.00
#
_symmetry.space_group_name_H-M   'P 1'
#
loop_
_entity.id
_entity.type
_entity.pdbx_description
1 polymer ?
#
loop_
_entity_poly.entity_id
_entity_poly.type
_entity_poly.pdbx_seq_one_letter_code
_entity_poly.pdbx_strand_id
1 'polypeptide(L)'
;MLPIAILKQVGPVTITIEALSQLGRDMQEIILNVEPEGALVRYHTSVLLDLKNRARVYEFMDLPVDESPEITRSILRRYVYGSPNAKVAITGDVFGPIAHDMTVSFSKAFNGRYLQSCDGFAFNFGSTLWSLHYLRLTNQLRVSKAKKAFEYLNVQLVNLLARYKEGGFSMWFLSKSSVWMTSWVLNLLLAAQLEDWENLIYIEPKLINHAVAFILEHQRDDGSFWEPASNVTHDFKMSFKESYWESEETRRDPTMTALTALVTTVLYSAGPTLDGSLQAEAAIARLKAIRFLERQLDRLWDSYDVAITTYALVVVGSPLKEVAIKILASHAKISGKLMHWSRTPISSNVRHRENNQKMFLLPKEPQEWDSYAIEATSYALLVFLTHEGVTSRAESITEWLISVKNWDFAYSSTLVSIMQDKFQTYYIFFLKHIAFLETKYMLPFISLNHN
;
A
#
# COMPACT_ATOMS: atom_id res chain seq x y z
N MET A 1 12.11 -38.48 24.52
CA MET A 1 12.50 -37.20 23.89
C MET A 1 13.99 -37.28 23.61
N LEU A 2 14.43 -37.09 22.35
CA LEU A 2 15.85 -37.04 21.99
C LEU A 2 16.29 -35.56 22.01
N PRO A 3 17.17 -35.13 22.94
CA PRO A 3 17.67 -33.76 22.93
C PRO A 3 18.67 -33.58 21.78
N ILE A 4 18.32 -32.75 20.80
CA ILE A 4 19.15 -32.45 19.62
C ILE A 4 19.49 -30.96 19.66
N ALA A 5 20.78 -30.63 19.59
CA ALA A 5 21.27 -29.25 19.49
C ALA A 5 22.18 -29.12 18.26
N ILE A 6 21.75 -28.36 17.27
CA ILE A 6 22.53 -28.10 16.05
C ILE A 6 23.32 -26.82 16.26
N LEU A 7 24.65 -26.91 16.26
CA LEU A 7 25.51 -25.83 16.75
C LEU A 7 26.03 -24.88 15.68
N LYS A 8 26.05 -25.24 14.38
CA LYS A 8 26.83 -24.47 13.37
C LYS A 8 26.29 -24.42 11.93
N GLN A 9 25.17 -25.07 11.61
CA GLN A 9 24.67 -25.11 10.23
C GLN A 9 23.30 -24.43 10.14
N VAL A 10 23.23 -23.35 9.38
CA VAL A 10 21.97 -22.75 8.91
C VAL A 10 21.52 -23.52 7.68
N GLY A 11 20.21 -23.74 7.56
CA GLY A 11 19.61 -24.44 6.42
C GLY A 11 19.09 -25.84 6.77
N PRO A 12 18.74 -26.66 5.76
CA PRO A 12 18.16 -27.97 5.96
C PRO A 12 19.21 -28.96 6.50
N VAL A 13 18.94 -29.54 7.66
CA VAL A 13 19.74 -30.59 8.29
C VAL A 13 18.93 -31.87 8.32
N THR A 14 19.39 -32.89 7.60
CA THR A 14 18.76 -34.22 7.62
C THR A 14 19.23 -34.99 8.84
N ILE A 15 18.27 -35.37 9.69
CA ILE A 15 18.45 -36.22 10.86
C ILE A 15 17.90 -37.60 10.50
N THR A 16 18.78 -38.59 10.43
CA THR A 16 18.40 -39.98 10.22
C THR A 16 18.29 -40.67 11.57
N ILE A 17 17.10 -41.16 11.91
CA ILE A 17 16.82 -41.94 13.11
C ILE A 17 16.77 -43.41 12.71
N GLU A 18 17.65 -44.21 13.28
CA GLU A 18 17.73 -45.65 13.02
C GLU A 18 17.38 -46.44 14.28
N ALA A 19 16.47 -47.40 14.14
CA ALA A 19 16.11 -48.35 15.18
C ALA A 19 16.56 -49.75 14.78
N LEU A 20 17.31 -50.41 15.67
CA LEU A 20 17.87 -51.73 15.44
C LEU A 20 17.26 -52.75 16.42
N SER A 21 16.87 -53.92 15.92
CA SER A 21 16.43 -55.07 16.69
C SER A 21 17.17 -56.34 16.25
N GLN A 22 17.03 -57.44 17.00
CA GLN A 22 17.62 -58.73 16.61
C GLN A 22 17.04 -59.31 15.30
N LEU A 23 15.87 -58.83 14.86
CA LEU A 23 15.16 -59.33 13.67
C LEU A 23 15.30 -58.40 12.46
N GLY A 24 15.76 -57.15 12.64
CA GLY A 24 15.84 -56.19 11.54
C GLY A 24 16.14 -54.76 11.97
N ARG A 25 16.26 -53.90 10.95
CA ARG A 25 16.56 -52.47 11.02
C ARG A 25 15.38 -51.67 10.45
N ASP A 26 15.02 -50.59 11.13
CA ASP A 26 14.09 -49.57 10.64
C ASP A 26 14.78 -48.19 10.64
N MET A 27 14.43 -47.33 9.69
CA MET A 27 15.10 -46.04 9.48
C MET A 27 14.11 -44.98 9.02
N GLN A 28 14.13 -43.82 9.69
CA GLN A 28 13.31 -42.66 9.36
C GLN A 28 14.20 -41.42 9.21
N GLU A 29 14.05 -40.70 8.12
CA GLU A 29 14.70 -39.40 7.91
C GLU A 29 13.75 -38.25 8.26
N ILE A 30 14.28 -37.23 8.93
CA ILE A 30 13.59 -36.00 9.29
C ILE A 30 14.46 -34.82 8.85
N ILE A 31 13.90 -33.90 8.08
CA ILE A 31 14.61 -32.67 7.69
C ILE A 31 14.24 -31.58 8.69
N LEU A 32 15.25 -31.04 9.37
CA LEU A 32 15.10 -29.92 10.30
C LEU A 32 15.70 -28.66 9.65
N ASN A 33 14.87 -27.64 9.44
CA ASN A 33 15.34 -26.35 8.90
C ASN A 33 15.85 -25.48 10.05
N VAL A 34 17.16 -25.29 10.11
CA VAL A 34 17.80 -24.43 11.11
C VAL A 34 17.79 -22.99 10.62
N GLU A 35 17.13 -22.11 11.36
CA GLU A 35 17.14 -20.68 11.07
C GLU A 35 18.40 -20.01 11.67
N PRO A 36 18.90 -18.92 11.04
CA PRO A 36 19.95 -18.10 11.63
C PRO A 36 19.52 -17.51 12.98
N GLU A 37 20.51 -17.22 13.84
CA GLU A 37 20.27 -16.45 15.07
C GLU A 37 19.83 -15.00 14.79
N GLY A 38 19.23 -14.35 15.78
CA GLY A 38 18.84 -12.94 15.71
C GLY A 38 17.47 -12.70 15.09
N ALA A 39 17.26 -11.50 14.56
CA ALA A 39 16.01 -11.07 13.93
C ALA A 39 16.23 -10.79 12.45
N LEU A 40 15.26 -11.16 11.62
CA LEU A 40 15.29 -10.87 10.19
C LEU A 40 15.25 -9.35 9.95
N VAL A 41 16.36 -8.81 9.43
CA VAL A 41 16.42 -7.45 8.90
C VAL A 41 16.28 -7.53 7.39
N ARG A 42 15.28 -6.82 6.86
CA ARG A 42 14.94 -6.87 5.44
C ARG A 42 15.13 -5.51 4.81
N TYR A 43 15.86 -5.50 3.71
CA TYR A 43 16.05 -4.34 2.86
C TYR A 43 15.37 -4.57 1.52
N HIS A 44 14.81 -3.51 0.94
CA HIS A 44 14.19 -3.55 -0.38
C HIS A 44 14.57 -2.27 -1.12
N THR A 45 15.07 -2.44 -2.33
CA THR A 45 15.50 -1.33 -3.18
C THR A 45 14.82 -1.51 -4.52
N SER A 46 14.10 -0.47 -4.96
CA SER A 46 13.38 -0.46 -6.22
C SER A 46 13.80 0.75 -7.06
N VAL A 47 13.96 0.52 -8.36
CA VAL A 47 14.43 1.54 -9.31
C VAL A 47 13.65 1.40 -10.61
N LEU A 48 13.18 2.54 -11.13
CA LEU A 48 12.61 2.60 -12.47
C LEU A 48 13.71 2.67 -13.52
N LEU A 49 13.74 1.70 -14.43
CA LEU A 49 14.65 1.70 -15.58
C LEU A 49 13.95 2.32 -16.80
N ASP A 50 14.12 3.62 -16.98
CA ASP A 50 13.65 4.30 -18.19
C ASP A 50 14.69 4.27 -19.32
N LEU A 51 14.32 3.67 -20.46
CA LEU A 51 15.12 3.55 -21.68
C LEU A 51 14.56 4.38 -22.86
N LYS A 52 13.53 5.22 -22.65
CA LYS A 52 12.94 6.05 -23.73
C LYS A 52 13.98 6.89 -24.49
N ASN A 53 14.94 7.45 -23.76
CA ASN A 53 15.94 8.38 -24.29
C ASN A 53 17.37 7.82 -24.29
N ARG A 54 17.56 6.52 -24.00
CA ARG A 54 18.90 5.91 -23.87
C ARG A 54 18.87 4.43 -24.19
N ALA A 55 19.91 3.93 -24.86
CA ALA A 55 19.99 2.52 -25.27
C ALA A 55 20.38 1.55 -24.14
N ARG A 56 21.07 2.04 -23.09
CA ARG A 56 21.51 1.23 -21.95
C ARG A 56 21.44 2.04 -20.66
N VAL A 57 21.09 1.35 -19.58
CA VAL A 57 21.10 1.86 -18.20
C VAL A 57 21.84 0.86 -17.33
N TYR A 58 22.76 1.36 -16.51
CA TYR A 58 23.45 0.55 -15.50
C TYR A 58 23.08 1.12 -14.14
N GLU A 59 22.64 0.24 -13.25
CA GLU A 59 22.44 0.56 -11.84
C GLU A 59 23.21 -0.44 -11.00
N PHE A 60 23.92 0.07 -9.99
CA PHE A 60 24.72 -0.73 -9.08
C PHE A 60 24.03 -0.70 -7.72
N MET A 61 23.65 -1.85 -7.19
CA MET A 61 23.00 -1.97 -5.89
C MET A 61 24.01 -2.48 -4.87
N ASP A 62 23.98 -1.91 -3.67
CA ASP A 62 24.76 -2.44 -2.56
C ASP A 62 24.02 -3.65 -1.96
N LEU A 63 24.65 -4.82 -2.02
CA LEU A 63 24.10 -6.06 -1.47
C LEU A 63 25.08 -6.58 -0.41
N PRO A 64 24.63 -6.77 0.84
CA PRO A 64 25.48 -7.35 1.88
C PRO A 64 25.71 -8.83 1.57
N VAL A 65 26.86 -9.17 0.99
CA VAL A 65 27.30 -10.54 0.74
C VAL A 65 28.52 -10.82 1.60
N ASP A 66 28.47 -11.87 2.42
CA ASP A 66 29.63 -12.33 3.18
C ASP A 66 30.60 -13.10 2.29
N GLU A 67 31.87 -12.69 2.33
CA GLU A 67 32.99 -13.56 1.96
C GLU A 67 33.59 -14.26 3.19
N SER A 68 33.46 -13.68 4.40
CA SER A 68 34.02 -14.27 5.63
C SER A 68 33.27 -13.82 6.90
N PRO A 69 33.27 -14.63 7.99
CA PRO A 69 32.59 -14.30 9.25
C PRO A 69 33.29 -13.23 10.10
N GLU A 70 34.50 -12.81 9.70
CA GLU A 70 35.36 -11.92 10.49
C GLU A 70 35.42 -10.52 9.85
N ILE A 71 34.76 -9.54 10.48
CA ILE A 71 34.95 -8.14 10.11
C ILE A 71 36.20 -7.63 10.82
N THR A 72 37.26 -7.37 10.04
CA THR A 72 38.51 -6.84 10.58
C THR A 72 38.24 -5.56 11.40
N ARG A 73 38.64 -5.55 12.68
CA ARG A 73 38.52 -4.42 13.62
C ARG A 73 37.09 -3.99 14.00
N SER A 74 36.08 -4.86 13.85
CA SER A 74 34.74 -4.61 14.40
C SER A 74 34.32 -5.71 15.36
N ILE A 75 33.84 -5.33 16.55
CA ILE A 75 33.21 -6.27 17.50
C ILE A 75 31.77 -6.58 17.06
N LEU A 76 31.13 -5.64 16.35
CA LEU A 76 29.77 -5.81 15.82
C LEU A 76 29.83 -6.42 14.42
N ARG A 77 29.15 -7.54 14.22
CA ARG A 77 28.85 -8.05 12.88
C ARG A 77 27.76 -7.18 12.26
N ARG A 78 27.87 -6.87 10.96
CA ARG A 78 26.80 -6.18 10.22
C ARG A 78 25.56 -7.09 10.05
N TYR A 79 25.76 -8.40 9.98
CA TYR A 79 24.74 -9.43 9.82
C TYR A 79 25.28 -10.78 10.32
N VAL A 80 24.40 -11.78 10.45
CA VAL A 80 24.77 -13.13 10.89
C VAL A 80 25.42 -13.89 9.74
N TYR A 81 26.54 -14.55 9.99
CA TYR A 81 27.28 -15.23 8.93
C TYR A 81 26.44 -16.31 8.23
N GLY A 82 26.44 -16.28 6.89
CA GLY A 82 25.65 -17.21 6.07
C GLY A 82 24.13 -16.97 6.10
N SER A 83 23.65 -15.93 6.77
CA SER A 83 22.24 -15.53 6.75
C SER A 83 21.78 -14.65 5.57
N PRO A 84 22.66 -13.88 4.87
CA PRO A 84 22.21 -13.04 3.77
C PRO A 84 21.57 -13.85 2.65
N ASN A 85 20.41 -13.37 2.20
CA ASN A 85 19.71 -13.89 1.04
C ASN A 85 19.17 -12.72 0.22
N ALA A 86 19.36 -12.76 -1.10
CA ALA A 86 18.94 -11.72 -2.02
C ALA A 86 18.08 -12.31 -3.13
N LYS A 87 16.99 -11.62 -3.46
CA LYS A 87 16.12 -11.93 -4.59
C LYS A 87 16.02 -10.70 -5.48
N VAL A 88 16.07 -10.90 -6.79
CA VAL A 88 15.88 -9.83 -7.77
C VAL A 88 14.63 -10.14 -8.58
N ALA A 89 13.77 -9.13 -8.76
CA ALA A 89 12.57 -9.22 -9.58
C ALA A 89 12.57 -8.09 -10.63
N ILE A 90 12.13 -8.41 -11.85
CA ILE A 90 11.97 -7.45 -12.94
C ILE A 90 10.53 -7.47 -13.38
N THR A 91 9.99 -6.29 -13.59
CA THR A 91 8.63 -6.10 -14.07
C THR A 91 8.67 -5.21 -15.32
N GLY A 92 7.74 -5.44 -16.23
CA GLY A 92 7.66 -4.69 -17.49
C GLY A 92 7.11 -3.27 -17.32
N ASP A 93 6.57 -2.93 -16.15
CA ASP A 93 5.99 -1.63 -15.85
C ASP A 93 6.10 -1.26 -14.37
N VAL A 94 5.44 -0.15 -14.02
CA VAL A 94 5.46 0.47 -12.69
C VAL A 94 4.51 -0.17 -11.67
N PHE A 95 3.59 -1.05 -12.08
CA PHE A 95 2.67 -1.73 -11.15
C PHE A 95 3.45 -2.71 -10.26
N GLY A 96 4.41 -3.40 -10.87
CA GLY A 96 5.26 -4.36 -10.18
C GLY A 96 4.82 -5.81 -10.42
N PRO A 97 5.33 -6.76 -9.62
CA PRO A 97 5.13 -8.17 -9.87
C PRO A 97 3.70 -8.57 -9.54
N ILE A 98 3.12 -9.45 -10.36
CA ILE A 98 1.79 -10.03 -10.12
C ILE A 98 2.00 -11.48 -9.71
N ALA A 99 1.34 -11.88 -8.62
CA ALA A 99 1.40 -13.26 -8.17
C ALA A 99 0.81 -14.21 -9.23
N HIS A 100 1.37 -15.41 -9.36
CA HIS A 100 0.92 -16.39 -10.37
C HIS A 100 -0.57 -16.75 -10.25
N ASP A 101 -1.08 -16.79 -9.02
CA ASP A 101 -2.49 -17.03 -8.68
C ASP A 101 -3.34 -15.75 -8.67
N MET A 102 -2.76 -14.60 -9.02
CA MET A 102 -3.37 -13.27 -9.03
C MET A 102 -3.92 -12.81 -7.67
N THR A 103 -3.53 -13.46 -6.57
CA THR A 103 -3.94 -13.07 -5.21
C THR A 103 -2.82 -12.34 -4.49
N VAL A 104 -3.17 -11.27 -3.78
CA VAL A 104 -2.28 -10.56 -2.86
C VAL A 104 -2.89 -10.60 -1.47
N SER A 105 -2.35 -11.49 -0.63
CA SER A 105 -2.70 -11.59 0.78
C SER A 105 -1.68 -10.85 1.64
N PHE A 106 -2.07 -10.45 2.84
CA PHE A 106 -1.19 -9.82 3.82
C PHE A 106 0.03 -10.69 4.12
N SER A 107 -0.16 -12.02 4.19
CA SER A 107 0.93 -12.98 4.39
C SER A 107 1.90 -13.02 3.22
N LYS A 108 1.42 -12.95 1.98
CA LYS A 108 2.28 -12.87 0.79
C LYS A 108 3.01 -11.54 0.71
N ALA A 109 2.33 -10.44 1.04
CA ALA A 109 2.88 -9.09 0.97
C ALA A 109 3.89 -8.79 2.09
N PHE A 110 3.70 -9.33 3.29
CA PHE A 110 4.47 -9.02 4.50
C PHE A 110 5.18 -10.24 5.11
N ASN A 111 5.81 -11.08 4.28
CA ASN A 111 6.67 -12.21 4.65
C ASN A 111 6.09 -13.13 5.74
N GLY A 112 4.92 -13.71 5.48
CA GLY A 112 4.30 -14.72 6.35
C GLY A 112 3.46 -14.15 7.49
N ARG A 113 3.42 -12.82 7.69
CA ARG A 113 2.63 -12.20 8.76
C ARG A 113 1.12 -12.29 8.48
N TYR A 114 0.30 -12.19 9.52
CA TYR A 114 -1.15 -12.20 9.39
C TYR A 114 -1.75 -11.00 10.13
N LEU A 115 -2.80 -10.42 9.55
CA LEU A 115 -3.55 -9.33 10.16
C LEU A 115 -5.05 -9.68 10.07
N GLN A 116 -5.69 -9.87 11.23
CA GLN A 116 -7.10 -10.30 11.34
C GLN A 116 -8.08 -9.16 11.64
N SER A 117 -7.60 -7.91 11.64
CA SER A 117 -8.43 -6.72 11.73
C SER A 117 -9.23 -6.55 10.44
N CYS A 118 -10.27 -5.71 10.48
CA CYS A 118 -11.00 -5.31 9.29
C CYS A 118 -10.07 -4.69 8.23
N ASP A 119 -9.08 -3.90 8.67
CA ASP A 119 -8.05 -3.34 7.78
C ASP A 119 -7.19 -4.41 7.08
N GLY A 120 -6.84 -5.50 7.78
CA GLY A 120 -6.14 -6.63 7.15
C GLY A 120 -6.98 -7.37 6.11
N PHE A 121 -8.28 -7.53 6.36
CA PHE A 121 -9.21 -8.09 5.37
C PHE A 121 -9.45 -7.14 4.20
N ALA A 122 -9.57 -5.84 4.47
CA ALA A 122 -9.63 -4.80 3.46
C ALA A 122 -8.37 -4.79 2.58
N PHE A 123 -7.17 -4.98 3.17
CA PHE A 123 -5.92 -5.16 2.44
C PHE A 123 -5.95 -6.35 1.48
N ASN A 124 -6.33 -7.52 1.98
CA ASN A 124 -6.42 -8.74 1.18
C ASN A 124 -7.39 -8.58 0.00
N PHE A 125 -8.54 -7.97 0.28
CA PHE A 125 -9.57 -7.69 -0.72
C PHE A 125 -9.08 -6.65 -1.73
N GLY A 126 -8.65 -5.48 -1.26
CA GLY A 126 -8.27 -4.33 -2.08
C GLY A 126 -7.05 -4.57 -2.95
N SER A 127 -5.98 -5.18 -2.42
CA SER A 127 -4.75 -5.39 -3.20
C SER A 127 -4.96 -6.43 -4.32
N THR A 128 -5.74 -7.49 -4.02
CA THR A 128 -6.17 -8.45 -5.03
C THR A 128 -7.10 -7.80 -6.06
N LEU A 129 -8.06 -6.98 -5.60
CA LEU A 129 -9.00 -6.26 -6.46
C LEU A 129 -8.28 -5.34 -7.45
N TRP A 130 -7.34 -4.51 -6.99
CA TRP A 130 -6.58 -3.61 -7.87
C TRP A 130 -5.62 -4.35 -8.79
N SER A 131 -5.07 -5.49 -8.37
CA SER A 131 -4.33 -6.39 -9.29
C SER A 131 -5.21 -6.89 -10.44
N LEU A 132 -6.47 -7.26 -10.16
CA LEU A 132 -7.42 -7.65 -11.21
C LEU A 132 -7.85 -6.47 -12.09
N HIS A 133 -8.04 -5.27 -11.52
CA HIS A 133 -8.28 -4.05 -12.30
C HIS A 133 -7.13 -3.73 -13.25
N TYR A 134 -5.89 -3.80 -12.75
CA TYR A 134 -4.69 -3.63 -13.59
C TYR A 134 -4.69 -4.63 -14.75
N LEU A 135 -4.91 -5.91 -14.47
CA LEU A 135 -4.94 -6.94 -15.52
C LEU A 135 -6.10 -6.69 -16.50
N ARG A 136 -7.26 -6.22 -16.02
CA ARG A 136 -8.41 -5.88 -16.87
C ARG A 136 -8.10 -4.70 -17.79
N LEU A 137 -7.58 -3.60 -17.25
CA LEU A 137 -7.29 -2.37 -17.99
C LEU A 137 -6.14 -2.54 -18.99
N THR A 138 -5.20 -3.45 -18.71
CA THR A 138 -4.12 -3.81 -19.64
C THR A 138 -4.48 -4.95 -20.59
N ASN A 139 -5.73 -5.43 -20.57
CA ASN A 139 -6.23 -6.55 -21.38
C ASN A 139 -5.43 -7.87 -21.19
N GLN A 140 -4.86 -8.06 -20.01
CA GLN A 140 -4.10 -9.26 -19.61
C GLN A 140 -4.95 -10.24 -18.77
N LEU A 141 -6.12 -9.80 -18.28
CA LEU A 141 -6.99 -10.62 -17.44
C LEU A 141 -7.62 -11.77 -18.23
N ARG A 142 -7.32 -13.01 -17.83
CA ARG A 142 -8.01 -14.21 -18.32
C ARG A 142 -8.86 -14.81 -17.22
N VAL A 143 -10.19 -14.76 -17.38
CA VAL A 143 -11.15 -15.20 -16.36
C VAL A 143 -10.92 -16.66 -15.92
N SER A 144 -10.56 -17.54 -16.86
CA SER A 144 -10.24 -18.96 -16.55
C SER A 144 -9.07 -19.13 -15.59
N LYS A 145 -8.09 -18.21 -15.61
CA LYS A 145 -6.96 -18.20 -14.67
C LYS A 145 -7.28 -17.44 -13.37
N ALA A 146 -8.15 -16.44 -13.45
CA ALA A 146 -8.52 -15.57 -12.33
C ALA A 146 -9.59 -16.18 -11.39
N LYS A 147 -10.17 -17.34 -11.71
CA LYS A 147 -11.23 -17.98 -10.90
C LYS A 147 -10.87 -18.08 -9.41
N LYS A 148 -9.66 -18.54 -9.10
CA LYS A 148 -9.15 -18.64 -7.71
C LYS A 148 -9.03 -17.27 -7.03
N ALA A 149 -8.71 -16.23 -7.79
CA ALA A 149 -8.64 -14.87 -7.26
C ALA A 149 -10.03 -14.31 -6.93
N PHE A 150 -11.04 -14.56 -7.76
CA PHE A 150 -12.43 -14.20 -7.44
C PHE A 150 -12.99 -15.02 -6.27
N GLU A 151 -12.70 -16.33 -6.20
CA GLU A 151 -13.03 -17.15 -5.02
C GLU A 151 -12.37 -16.57 -3.75
N TYR A 152 -11.10 -16.14 -3.84
CA TYR A 152 -10.41 -15.48 -2.73
C TYR A 152 -11.07 -14.15 -2.34
N LEU A 153 -11.46 -13.31 -3.31
CA LEU A 153 -12.19 -12.06 -3.04
C LEU A 153 -13.53 -12.33 -2.32
N ASN A 154 -14.27 -13.35 -2.72
CA ASN A 154 -15.51 -13.74 -2.03
C ASN A 154 -15.25 -14.15 -0.57
N VAL A 155 -14.17 -14.89 -0.29
CA VAL A 155 -13.77 -15.21 1.09
C VAL A 155 -13.43 -13.94 1.88
N GLN A 156 -12.70 -13.00 1.30
CA GLN A 156 -12.38 -11.74 1.98
C GLN A 156 -13.62 -10.84 2.16
N LEU A 157 -14.57 -10.85 1.23
CA LEU A 157 -15.84 -10.17 1.37
C LEU A 157 -16.61 -10.70 2.59
N VAL A 158 -16.69 -12.03 2.77
CA VAL A 158 -17.30 -12.62 3.96
C VAL A 158 -16.58 -12.18 5.25
N ASN A 159 -15.25 -12.12 5.24
CA ASN A 159 -14.48 -11.63 6.39
C ASN A 159 -14.74 -10.15 6.70
N LEU A 160 -14.92 -9.31 5.68
CA LEU A 160 -15.36 -7.91 5.83
C LEU A 160 -16.78 -7.84 6.41
N LEU A 161 -17.72 -8.65 5.91
CA LEU A 161 -19.09 -8.71 6.42
C LEU A 161 -19.16 -9.20 7.87
N ALA A 162 -18.22 -10.05 8.31
CA ALA A 162 -18.07 -10.42 9.72
C ALA A 162 -17.62 -9.25 10.62
N ARG A 163 -17.28 -8.09 10.04
CA ARG A 163 -16.96 -6.83 10.73
C ARG A 163 -18.05 -5.76 10.53
N TYR A 164 -19.14 -6.11 9.85
CA TYR A 164 -20.27 -5.23 9.61
C TYR A 164 -21.32 -5.39 10.72
N LYS A 165 -21.65 -4.30 11.41
CA LYS A 165 -22.62 -4.28 12.50
C LYS A 165 -23.30 -2.90 12.59
N GLU A 166 -24.60 -2.89 12.88
CA GLU A 166 -25.35 -1.66 13.14
C GLU A 166 -25.20 -0.62 12.01
N GLY A 167 -25.20 -1.07 10.76
CA GLY A 167 -25.06 -0.17 9.60
C GLY A 167 -23.63 0.21 9.23
N GLY A 168 -22.62 -0.04 10.07
CA GLY A 168 -21.23 0.34 9.79
C GLY A 168 -20.22 -0.81 9.90
N PHE A 169 -19.00 -0.58 9.43
CA PHE A 169 -17.88 -1.49 9.63
C PHE A 169 -17.06 -1.07 10.86
N SER A 170 -16.62 -2.05 11.65
CA SER A 170 -15.77 -1.86 12.82
C SER A 170 -14.36 -2.41 12.59
N MET A 171 -13.37 -1.91 13.32
CA MET A 171 -11.97 -2.37 13.18
C MET A 171 -11.81 -3.84 13.66
N TRP A 172 -12.49 -4.16 14.75
CA TRP A 172 -12.50 -5.46 15.42
C TRP A 172 -13.93 -5.92 15.68
N PHE A 173 -14.13 -7.23 15.79
CA PHE A 173 -15.45 -7.83 15.98
C PHE A 173 -16.29 -7.19 17.11
N LEU A 174 -15.67 -6.86 18.25
CA LEU A 174 -16.35 -6.28 19.41
C LEU A 174 -16.23 -4.75 19.49
N SER A 175 -15.54 -4.10 18.56
CA SER A 175 -15.40 -2.65 18.55
C SER A 175 -16.63 -1.98 17.95
N LYS A 176 -16.85 -0.71 18.32
CA LYS A 176 -17.89 0.14 17.70
C LYS A 176 -17.57 0.36 16.22
N SER A 177 -18.63 0.54 15.43
CA SER A 177 -18.51 0.90 14.01
C SER A 177 -17.79 2.25 13.86
N SER A 178 -17.01 2.41 12.79
CA SER A 178 -16.21 3.60 12.50
C SER A 178 -16.63 4.18 11.16
N VAL A 179 -16.74 5.51 11.08
CA VAL A 179 -17.08 6.22 9.83
C VAL A 179 -15.95 6.09 8.83
N TRP A 180 -14.70 6.19 9.27
CA TRP A 180 -13.53 5.96 8.44
C TRP A 180 -13.51 4.54 7.89
N MET A 181 -13.63 3.52 8.76
CA MET A 181 -13.58 2.13 8.32
C MET A 181 -14.71 1.82 7.34
N THR A 182 -15.92 2.32 7.63
CA THR A 182 -17.08 2.16 6.74
C THR A 182 -16.83 2.80 5.38
N SER A 183 -16.33 4.04 5.36
CA SER A 183 -16.01 4.76 4.13
C SER A 183 -14.90 4.08 3.34
N TRP A 184 -13.87 3.59 4.03
CA TRP A 184 -12.75 2.88 3.43
C TRP A 184 -13.16 1.57 2.78
N VAL A 185 -13.93 0.74 3.50
CA VAL A 185 -14.45 -0.52 2.94
C VAL A 185 -15.39 -0.24 1.78
N LEU A 186 -16.31 0.75 1.90
CA LEU A 186 -17.19 1.14 0.80
C LEU A 186 -16.42 1.57 -0.44
N ASN A 187 -15.33 2.34 -0.30
CA ASN A 187 -14.46 2.71 -1.42
C ASN A 187 -13.95 1.48 -2.19
N LEU A 188 -13.63 0.38 -1.50
CA LEU A 188 -13.22 -0.88 -2.13
C LEU A 188 -14.38 -1.66 -2.73
N LEU A 189 -15.52 -1.74 -2.02
CA LEU A 189 -16.70 -2.46 -2.49
C LEU A 189 -17.28 -1.80 -3.75
N LEU A 190 -17.34 -0.47 -3.80
CA LEU A 190 -17.76 0.30 -4.97
C LEU A 190 -16.80 0.05 -6.15
N ALA A 191 -15.49 -0.04 -5.90
CA ALA A 191 -14.53 -0.38 -6.95
C ALA A 191 -14.67 -1.83 -7.45
N ALA A 192 -15.31 -2.72 -6.69
CA ALA A 192 -15.60 -4.09 -7.11
C ALA A 192 -16.91 -4.22 -7.90
N GLN A 193 -17.78 -3.20 -7.90
CA GLN A 193 -19.02 -3.17 -8.67
C GLN A 193 -18.74 -2.88 -10.15
N LEU A 194 -18.28 -3.90 -10.88
CA LEU A 194 -18.18 -3.87 -12.33
C LEU A 194 -19.21 -4.82 -12.94
N GLU A 195 -19.89 -4.39 -14.00
CA GLU A 195 -20.88 -5.19 -14.74
C GLU A 195 -20.31 -6.55 -15.18
N ASP A 196 -19.06 -6.55 -15.69
CA ASP A 196 -18.36 -7.77 -16.13
C ASP A 196 -18.12 -8.78 -14.99
N TRP A 197 -18.17 -8.34 -13.74
CA TRP A 197 -17.80 -9.12 -12.55
C TRP A 197 -18.99 -9.53 -11.69
N GLU A 198 -20.22 -9.12 -12.02
CA GLU A 198 -21.41 -9.38 -11.20
C GLU A 198 -21.64 -10.88 -10.90
N ASN A 199 -21.29 -11.76 -11.86
CA ASN A 199 -21.40 -13.21 -11.70
C ASN A 199 -20.22 -13.85 -10.95
N LEU A 200 -19.16 -13.09 -10.67
CA LEU A 200 -17.92 -13.55 -10.03
C LEU A 200 -17.80 -13.02 -8.60
N ILE A 201 -18.20 -11.77 -8.38
CA ILE A 201 -18.30 -11.11 -7.09
C ILE A 201 -19.53 -10.20 -7.09
N TYR A 202 -20.46 -10.46 -6.18
CA TYR A 202 -21.69 -9.69 -6.07
C TYR A 202 -21.70 -8.90 -4.76
N ILE A 203 -21.79 -7.57 -4.87
CA ILE A 203 -21.94 -6.67 -3.74
C ILE A 203 -23.41 -6.27 -3.63
N GLU A 204 -24.05 -6.64 -2.53
CA GLU A 204 -25.47 -6.36 -2.31
C GLU A 204 -25.73 -4.84 -2.21
N PRO A 205 -26.63 -4.25 -3.02
CA PRO A 205 -26.93 -2.81 -2.97
C PRO A 205 -27.43 -2.34 -1.60
N LYS A 206 -28.17 -3.18 -0.86
CA LYS A 206 -28.66 -2.87 0.49
C LYS A 206 -27.53 -2.62 1.49
N LEU A 207 -26.40 -3.32 1.34
CA LEU A 207 -25.22 -3.10 2.18
C LEU A 207 -24.70 -1.67 2.01
N ILE A 208 -24.63 -1.20 0.76
CA ILE A 208 -24.16 0.16 0.44
C ILE A 208 -25.14 1.20 0.98
N ASN A 209 -26.45 0.98 0.81
CA ASN A 209 -27.47 1.89 1.34
C ASN A 209 -27.41 2.01 2.87
N HIS A 210 -27.36 0.89 3.61
CA HIS A 210 -27.26 0.94 5.07
C HIS A 210 -25.94 1.57 5.55
N ALA A 211 -24.82 1.29 4.87
CA ALA A 211 -23.53 1.87 5.18
C ALA A 211 -23.47 3.38 4.91
N VAL A 212 -24.10 3.85 3.84
CA VAL A 212 -24.24 5.29 3.59
C VAL A 212 -25.16 5.92 4.63
N ALA A 213 -26.31 5.32 4.96
CA ALA A 213 -27.18 5.84 6.02
C ALA A 213 -26.44 6.02 7.36
N PHE A 214 -25.65 5.02 7.78
CA PHE A 214 -24.79 5.12 8.94
C PHE A 214 -23.80 6.29 8.85
N ILE A 215 -23.16 6.50 7.70
CA ILE A 215 -22.24 7.64 7.50
C ILE A 215 -22.99 8.98 7.65
N LEU A 216 -24.20 9.09 7.10
CA LEU A 216 -25.00 10.33 7.14
C LEU A 216 -25.43 10.71 8.55
N GLU A 217 -25.67 9.74 9.43
CA GLU A 217 -25.96 9.97 10.86
C GLU A 217 -24.80 10.68 11.60
N HIS A 218 -23.59 10.62 11.06
CA HIS A 218 -22.37 11.16 11.66
C HIS A 218 -21.86 12.41 10.94
N GLN A 219 -22.76 13.19 10.32
CA GLN A 219 -22.44 14.51 9.78
C GLN A 219 -22.79 15.62 10.80
N ARG A 220 -21.90 16.59 10.96
CA ARG A 220 -22.14 17.80 11.75
C ARG A 220 -22.85 18.89 10.95
N ASP A 221 -23.41 19.87 11.65
CA ASP A 221 -24.08 21.03 11.04
C ASP A 221 -23.14 21.86 10.15
N ASP A 222 -21.84 21.89 10.47
CA ASP A 222 -20.83 22.58 9.67
C ASP A 222 -20.46 21.84 8.37
N GLY A 223 -20.97 20.61 8.17
CA GLY A 223 -20.74 19.75 7.01
C GLY A 223 -19.62 18.73 7.19
N SER A 224 -18.83 18.80 8.28
CA SER A 224 -17.78 17.83 8.57
C SER A 224 -18.34 16.50 9.07
N PHE A 225 -17.61 15.41 8.82
CA PHE A 225 -17.92 14.08 9.37
C PHE A 225 -17.04 13.78 10.57
N TRP A 226 -17.54 12.99 11.52
CA TRP A 226 -16.82 12.67 12.76
C TRP A 226 -16.93 11.19 13.12
N GLU A 227 -15.98 10.69 13.91
CA GLU A 227 -15.99 9.29 14.38
C GLU A 227 -16.89 9.11 15.62
N PRO A 228 -17.79 8.12 15.66
CA PRO A 228 -18.72 7.87 16.78
C PRO A 228 -18.07 7.67 18.15
N ALA A 229 -16.79 7.31 18.22
CA ALA A 229 -16.06 7.19 19.48
C ALA A 229 -14.55 7.40 19.29
N SER A 230 -13.87 7.68 20.41
CA SER A 230 -12.40 7.72 20.46
C SER A 230 -11.79 6.34 20.17
N ASN A 231 -10.65 6.30 19.49
CA ASN A 231 -9.86 5.08 19.23
C ASN A 231 -10.61 3.98 18.45
N VAL A 232 -11.65 4.32 17.67
CA VAL A 232 -12.34 3.36 16.78
C VAL A 232 -11.58 3.08 15.49
N THR A 233 -10.66 3.98 15.11
CA THR A 233 -9.72 3.79 14.01
C THR A 233 -8.29 3.77 14.54
N HIS A 234 -7.46 2.90 13.93
CA HIS A 234 -6.02 2.87 14.14
C HIS A 234 -5.26 3.80 13.19
N ASP A 235 -5.98 4.43 12.25
CA ASP A 235 -5.42 5.46 11.41
C ASP A 235 -5.56 6.84 12.07
N PHE A 236 -4.50 7.26 12.76
CA PHE A 236 -4.43 8.57 13.42
C PHE A 236 -4.54 9.77 12.46
N LYS A 237 -4.44 9.57 11.14
CA LYS A 237 -4.75 10.61 10.14
C LYS A 237 -6.24 10.93 10.08
N MET A 238 -7.06 9.96 10.45
CA MET A 238 -8.50 9.94 10.20
C MET A 238 -9.32 10.06 11.48
N SER A 239 -8.68 9.99 12.66
CA SER A 239 -9.31 10.18 13.95
C SER A 239 -9.18 11.61 14.47
N PHE A 240 -9.99 11.90 15.49
CA PHE A 240 -9.87 13.13 16.26
C PHE A 240 -8.50 13.22 16.93
N LYS A 241 -7.71 14.22 16.51
CA LYS A 241 -6.42 14.56 17.13
C LYS A 241 -6.69 15.32 18.43
N GLU A 242 -6.96 14.60 19.52
CA GLU A 242 -6.84 15.20 20.85
C GLU A 242 -5.34 15.29 21.16
N SER A 243 -4.72 16.42 20.82
CA SER A 243 -3.29 16.61 21.03
C SER A 243 -2.98 16.76 22.53
N TYR A 244 -2.78 15.65 23.22
CA TYR A 244 -2.32 15.67 24.62
C TYR A 244 -0.87 16.19 24.77
N TRP A 245 -0.12 16.32 23.66
CA TRP A 245 1.32 16.59 23.65
C TRP A 245 1.76 17.73 22.70
N GLU A 246 0.84 18.43 22.03
CA GLU A 246 1.21 19.56 21.17
C GLU A 246 1.06 20.89 21.90
N SER A 247 2.04 21.78 21.70
CA SER A 247 2.07 23.13 22.26
C SER A 247 0.86 23.97 21.82
N GLU A 248 0.53 25.00 22.60
CA GLU A 248 -0.61 25.90 22.36
C GLU A 248 -0.58 26.59 20.98
N GLU A 249 0.60 26.80 20.40
CA GLU A 249 0.78 27.36 19.04
C GLU A 249 0.40 26.40 17.90
N THR A 250 0.44 25.09 18.16
CA THR A 250 0.07 24.00 17.23
C THR A 250 -1.38 23.54 17.40
N ARG A 251 -2.11 24.03 18.43
CA ARG A 251 -3.57 23.81 18.62
C ARG A 251 -4.41 24.59 17.60
N ARG A 252 -4.20 24.35 16.30
CA ARG A 252 -5.12 24.80 15.26
C ARG A 252 -6.08 23.65 14.96
N ASP A 253 -7.37 23.90 15.22
CA ASP A 253 -8.57 23.05 15.07
C ASP A 253 -8.33 21.55 14.80
N PRO A 254 -8.86 20.62 15.64
CA PRO A 254 -8.77 19.18 15.38
C PRO A 254 -9.47 18.84 14.06
N THR A 255 -8.72 18.77 12.97
CA THR A 255 -9.28 18.75 11.62
C THR A 255 -9.85 17.37 11.29
N MET A 256 -11.16 17.28 11.27
CA MET A 256 -11.92 16.19 10.61
C MET A 256 -11.87 16.29 9.08
N THR A 257 -10.95 17.08 8.54
CA THR A 257 -10.88 17.41 7.12
C THR A 257 -10.52 16.20 6.27
N ALA A 258 -9.53 15.40 6.65
CA ALA A 258 -9.17 14.19 5.93
C ALA A 258 -10.32 13.18 5.88
N LEU A 259 -10.97 12.92 7.02
CA LEU A 259 -12.15 12.04 7.08
C LEU A 259 -13.28 12.58 6.21
N THR A 260 -13.57 13.87 6.30
CA THR A 260 -14.61 14.53 5.49
C THR A 260 -14.31 14.43 4.00
N ALA A 261 -13.04 14.58 3.59
CA ALA A 261 -12.61 14.44 2.20
C ALA A 261 -12.77 13.01 1.67
N LEU A 262 -12.39 12.00 2.47
CA LEU A 262 -12.62 10.59 2.14
C LEU A 262 -14.12 10.30 1.99
N VAL A 263 -14.93 10.67 2.98
CA VAL A 263 -16.38 10.46 2.97
C VAL A 263 -17.02 11.15 1.76
N THR A 264 -16.63 12.39 1.47
CA THR A 264 -17.12 13.16 0.31
C THR A 264 -16.88 12.42 -0.99
N THR A 265 -15.68 11.84 -1.15
CA THR A 265 -15.32 11.02 -2.32
C THR A 265 -16.17 9.76 -2.40
N VAL A 266 -16.40 9.07 -1.28
CA VAL A 266 -17.20 7.84 -1.24
C VAL A 266 -18.67 8.12 -1.51
N LEU A 267 -19.26 9.18 -0.94
CA LEU A 267 -20.63 9.60 -1.23
C LEU A 267 -20.83 10.04 -2.68
N TYR A 268 -19.79 10.55 -3.33
CA TYR A 268 -19.82 10.81 -4.77
C TYR A 268 -19.88 9.50 -5.57
N SER A 269 -18.97 8.57 -5.30
CA SER A 269 -18.90 7.28 -6.00
C SER A 269 -20.12 6.38 -5.73
N ALA A 270 -20.68 6.41 -4.52
CA ALA A 270 -21.84 5.61 -4.15
C ALA A 270 -23.16 6.12 -4.75
N GLY A 271 -23.23 7.42 -5.09
CA GLY A 271 -24.46 8.10 -5.48
C GLY A 271 -25.34 7.35 -6.49
N PRO A 272 -24.80 6.80 -7.59
CA PRO A 272 -25.57 6.04 -8.58
C PRO A 272 -26.20 4.74 -8.07
N THR A 273 -25.65 4.16 -6.99
CA THR A 273 -26.06 2.86 -6.43
C THR A 273 -27.11 3.00 -5.32
N LEU A 274 -27.39 4.23 -4.87
CA LEU A 274 -28.29 4.49 -3.75
C LEU A 274 -29.77 4.53 -4.16
N ASP A 275 -30.63 4.12 -3.23
CA ASP A 275 -32.08 4.23 -3.36
C ASP A 275 -32.50 5.71 -3.43
N GLY A 276 -33.57 6.03 -4.15
CA GLY A 276 -33.89 7.42 -4.52
C GLY A 276 -34.01 8.42 -3.36
N SER A 277 -34.57 8.03 -2.21
CA SER A 277 -34.65 8.91 -1.03
C SER A 277 -33.27 9.14 -0.41
N LEU A 278 -32.50 8.07 -0.21
CA LEU A 278 -31.16 8.13 0.37
C LEU A 278 -30.17 8.84 -0.56
N GLN A 279 -30.34 8.69 -1.88
CA GLN A 279 -29.55 9.39 -2.89
C GLN A 279 -29.69 10.90 -2.77
N ALA A 280 -30.92 11.40 -2.54
CA ALA A 280 -31.18 12.82 -2.34
C ALA A 280 -30.55 13.33 -1.03
N GLU A 281 -30.68 12.58 0.06
CA GLU A 281 -30.06 12.90 1.35
C GLU A 281 -28.53 12.93 1.25
N ALA A 282 -27.93 11.91 0.63
CA ALA A 282 -26.49 11.83 0.39
C ALA A 282 -25.98 12.98 -0.49
N ALA A 283 -26.75 13.41 -1.49
CA ALA A 283 -26.40 14.56 -2.31
C ALA A 283 -26.37 15.87 -1.50
N ILE A 284 -27.36 16.09 -0.62
CA ILE A 284 -27.40 17.25 0.28
C ILE A 284 -26.22 17.22 1.25
N ALA A 285 -25.97 16.08 1.88
CA ALA A 285 -24.85 15.89 2.80
C ALA A 285 -23.50 16.13 2.12
N ARG A 286 -23.32 15.61 0.91
CA ARG A 286 -22.12 15.84 0.09
C ARG A 286 -21.92 17.32 -0.21
N LEU A 287 -22.98 18.07 -0.54
CA LEU A 287 -22.88 19.52 -0.76
C LEU A 287 -22.43 20.28 0.50
N LYS A 288 -22.93 19.90 1.69
CA LYS A 288 -22.46 20.49 2.95
C LYS A 288 -20.98 20.19 3.19
N ALA A 289 -20.56 18.96 2.93
CA ALA A 289 -19.16 18.53 3.08
C ALA A 289 -18.22 19.26 2.11
N ILE A 290 -18.62 19.43 0.84
CA ILE A 290 -17.85 20.22 -0.14
C ILE A 290 -17.65 21.65 0.36
N ARG A 291 -18.71 22.31 0.83
CA ARG A 291 -18.61 23.68 1.40
C ARG A 291 -17.73 23.74 2.65
N PHE A 292 -17.72 22.68 3.46
CA PHE A 292 -16.79 22.58 4.58
C PHE A 292 -15.34 22.53 4.08
N LEU A 293 -15.03 21.61 3.16
CA LEU A 293 -13.69 21.43 2.60
C LEU A 293 -13.17 22.70 1.93
N GLU A 294 -14.02 23.36 1.14
CA GLU A 294 -13.73 24.64 0.48
C GLU A 294 -13.33 25.74 1.48
N ARG A 295 -14.04 25.85 2.62
CA ARG A 295 -13.69 26.81 3.68
C ARG A 295 -12.40 26.47 4.41
N GLN A 296 -12.00 25.20 4.43
CA GLN A 296 -10.79 24.75 5.11
C GLN A 296 -9.53 24.95 4.26
N LEU A 297 -9.64 25.09 2.93
CA LEU A 297 -8.47 25.15 2.02
C LEU A 297 -7.37 26.12 2.48
N ASP A 298 -7.73 27.34 2.87
CA ASP A 298 -6.77 28.37 3.30
C ASP A 298 -6.16 28.11 4.69
N ARG A 299 -6.71 27.16 5.45
CA ARG A 299 -6.28 26.77 6.80
C ARG A 299 -5.45 25.50 6.82
N LEU A 300 -5.41 24.76 5.71
CA LEU A 300 -4.68 23.50 5.61
C LEU A 300 -3.17 23.75 5.55
N TRP A 301 -2.46 23.17 6.50
CA TRP A 301 -0.98 23.25 6.57
C TRP A 301 -0.32 21.91 6.29
N ASP A 302 -0.95 20.80 6.67
CA ASP A 302 -0.42 19.46 6.45
C ASP A 302 -0.58 19.07 4.98
N SER A 303 0.54 18.74 4.33
CA SER A 303 0.57 18.25 2.94
C SER A 303 -0.38 17.07 2.71
N TYR A 304 -0.60 16.22 3.71
CA TYR A 304 -1.56 15.12 3.63
C TYR A 304 -3.01 15.63 3.51
N ASP A 305 -3.42 16.51 4.42
CA ASP A 305 -4.77 17.08 4.45
C ASP A 305 -5.04 17.88 3.17
N VAL A 306 -4.05 18.64 2.67
CA VAL A 306 -4.13 19.34 1.37
C VAL A 306 -4.35 18.35 0.23
N ALA A 307 -3.58 17.26 0.17
CA ALA A 307 -3.64 16.30 -0.92
C ALA A 307 -4.98 15.55 -0.99
N ILE A 308 -5.45 15.01 0.13
CA ILE A 308 -6.73 14.30 0.17
C ILE A 308 -7.92 15.24 -0.08
N THR A 309 -7.87 16.47 0.44
CA THR A 309 -8.91 17.49 0.20
C THR A 309 -8.95 17.91 -1.27
N THR A 310 -7.78 18.18 -1.85
CA THR A 310 -7.68 18.55 -3.28
C THR A 310 -8.21 17.41 -4.15
N TYR A 311 -7.84 16.17 -3.85
CA TYR A 311 -8.37 15.00 -4.54
C TYR A 311 -9.90 14.92 -4.46
N ALA A 312 -10.48 15.07 -3.27
CA ALA A 312 -11.93 15.06 -3.11
C ALA A 312 -12.61 16.17 -3.93
N LEU A 313 -12.10 17.41 -3.89
CA LEU A 313 -12.64 18.54 -4.64
C LEU A 313 -12.53 18.36 -6.16
N VAL A 314 -11.45 17.74 -6.64
CA VAL A 314 -11.26 17.42 -8.06
C VAL A 314 -12.26 16.35 -8.51
N VAL A 315 -12.41 15.27 -7.75
CA VAL A 315 -13.31 14.15 -8.08
C VAL A 315 -14.77 14.61 -8.15
N VAL A 316 -15.22 15.44 -7.19
CA VAL A 316 -16.60 15.95 -7.16
C VAL A 316 -16.84 17.14 -8.09
N GLY A 317 -15.81 17.64 -8.77
CA GLY A 317 -15.92 18.77 -9.70
C GLY A 317 -16.24 20.11 -9.02
N SER A 318 -15.69 20.37 -7.84
CA SER A 318 -15.89 21.64 -7.12
C SER A 318 -15.42 22.86 -7.95
N PRO A 319 -16.08 24.03 -7.82
CA PRO A 319 -15.64 25.27 -8.45
C PRO A 319 -14.26 25.76 -7.95
N LEU A 320 -13.86 25.37 -6.73
CA LEU A 320 -12.56 25.74 -6.15
C LEU A 320 -11.44 24.72 -6.40
N LYS A 321 -11.69 23.70 -7.23
CA LYS A 321 -10.68 22.67 -7.56
C LYS A 321 -9.37 23.28 -8.10
N GLU A 322 -9.43 24.31 -8.93
CA GLU A 322 -8.24 24.96 -9.50
C GLU A 322 -7.42 25.69 -8.43
N VAL A 323 -8.08 26.26 -7.42
CA VAL A 323 -7.41 26.88 -6.27
C VAL A 323 -6.75 25.80 -5.43
N ALA A 324 -7.46 24.71 -5.13
CA ALA A 324 -6.93 23.58 -4.38
C ALA A 324 -5.71 22.95 -5.07
N ILE A 325 -5.73 22.78 -6.40
CA ILE A 325 -4.59 22.27 -7.18
C ILE A 325 -3.37 23.20 -7.07
N LYS A 326 -3.57 24.52 -7.10
CA LYS A 326 -2.47 25.49 -6.91
C LYS A 326 -1.87 25.40 -5.51
N ILE A 327 -2.71 25.28 -4.47
CA ILE A 327 -2.26 25.08 -3.09
C ILE A 327 -1.46 23.77 -3.00
N LEU A 328 -2.00 22.67 -3.54
CA LEU A 328 -1.31 21.39 -3.58
C LEU A 328 0.06 21.49 -4.27
N ALA A 329 0.13 22.11 -5.45
CA ALA A 329 1.40 22.30 -6.17
C ALA A 329 2.43 23.10 -5.35
N SER A 330 1.98 24.08 -4.55
CA SER A 330 2.88 24.86 -3.68
C SER A 330 3.44 24.06 -2.50
N HIS A 331 2.79 22.97 -2.08
CA HIS A 331 3.26 22.07 -1.02
C HIS A 331 4.27 21.02 -1.50
N ALA A 332 4.55 20.96 -2.81
CA ALA A 332 5.47 19.97 -3.37
C ALA A 332 6.89 20.12 -2.80
N LYS A 333 7.47 18.99 -2.39
CA LYS A 333 8.89 18.88 -2.06
C LYS A 333 9.61 18.33 -3.27
N ILE A 334 10.69 19.00 -3.69
CA ILE A 334 11.46 18.64 -4.88
C ILE A 334 12.88 18.31 -4.45
N SER A 335 13.35 17.11 -4.78
CA SER A 335 14.72 16.65 -4.53
C SER A 335 15.31 16.12 -5.83
N GLY A 336 16.06 16.96 -6.53
CA GLY A 336 16.53 16.67 -7.89
C GLY A 336 15.36 16.58 -8.87
N LYS A 337 15.14 15.39 -9.47
CA LYS A 337 14.00 15.13 -10.36
C LYS A 337 12.78 14.57 -9.62
N LEU A 338 12.92 14.19 -8.36
CA LEU A 338 11.86 13.54 -7.62
C LEU A 338 10.95 14.57 -6.96
N MET A 339 9.64 14.32 -7.00
CA MET A 339 8.63 15.20 -6.43
C MET A 339 7.71 14.41 -5.49
N HIS A 340 7.47 14.95 -4.29
CA HIS A 340 6.64 14.30 -3.27
C HIS A 340 5.98 15.30 -2.31
N TRP A 341 5.01 14.83 -1.53
CA TRP A 341 4.27 15.61 -0.54
C TRP A 341 4.46 15.00 0.83
N SER A 342 4.84 15.84 1.80
CA SER A 342 5.18 15.41 3.15
C SER A 342 5.25 16.63 4.09
N ARG A 343 5.22 16.38 5.40
CA ARG A 343 5.48 17.42 6.42
C ARG A 343 6.95 17.85 6.38
N THR A 344 7.84 16.86 6.36
CA THR A 344 9.29 17.02 6.24
C THR A 344 9.80 16.38 4.95
N PRO A 345 10.82 16.95 4.27
CA PRO A 345 11.41 16.30 3.10
C PRO A 345 11.86 14.87 3.41
N ILE A 346 11.47 13.91 2.58
CA ILE A 346 11.78 12.49 2.72
C ILE A 346 12.83 12.16 1.68
N SER A 347 13.98 11.67 2.12
CA SER A 347 15.00 11.19 1.19
C SER A 347 14.59 9.85 0.59
N SER A 348 14.75 9.69 -0.72
CA SER A 348 14.68 8.39 -1.40
C SER A 348 15.93 7.54 -1.09
N ASN A 349 16.16 6.49 -1.88
CA ASN A 349 17.40 5.73 -1.87
C ASN A 349 18.64 6.65 -2.01
N VAL A 350 19.63 6.45 -1.14
CA VAL A 350 20.88 7.21 -1.12
C VAL A 350 21.93 6.48 -1.94
N ARG A 351 22.82 7.22 -2.61
CA ARG A 351 23.95 6.63 -3.34
C ARG A 351 25.23 6.79 -2.54
N HIS A 352 25.90 5.69 -2.26
CA HIS A 352 27.21 5.66 -1.63
C HIS A 352 28.31 5.47 -2.68
N ARG A 353 29.45 6.15 -2.52
CA ARG A 353 30.59 6.03 -3.43
C ARG A 353 31.63 5.14 -2.80
N GLU A 354 31.97 4.04 -3.48
CA GLU A 354 33.09 3.18 -3.10
C GLU A 354 34.24 3.34 -4.12
N ASN A 355 35.46 3.58 -3.61
CA ASN A 355 36.70 3.60 -4.38
C ASN A 355 36.71 4.49 -5.65
N ASN A 356 36.00 5.62 -5.63
CA ASN A 356 36.00 6.66 -6.68
C ASN A 356 35.53 6.27 -8.09
N GLN A 357 35.05 5.04 -8.32
CA GLN A 357 34.68 4.58 -9.67
C GLN A 357 33.19 4.26 -9.85
N LYS A 358 32.47 3.88 -8.79
CA LYS A 358 31.05 3.48 -8.89
C LYS A 358 30.21 4.05 -7.74
N MET A 359 28.96 4.40 -8.06
CA MET A 359 27.95 4.79 -7.07
C MET A 359 27.01 3.62 -6.86
N PHE A 360 26.95 3.11 -5.63
CA PHE A 360 26.07 2.03 -5.23
C PHE A 360 24.82 2.60 -4.58
N LEU A 361 23.67 2.09 -5.00
CA LEU A 361 22.37 2.45 -4.44
C LEU A 361 22.15 1.67 -3.15
N LEU A 362 21.99 2.41 -2.06
CA LEU A 362 21.64 1.86 -0.76
C LEU A 362 20.11 1.71 -0.64
N PRO A 363 19.63 0.70 0.10
CA PRO A 363 18.25 0.64 0.52
C PRO A 363 17.83 1.91 1.26
N LYS A 364 16.58 2.33 1.07
CA LYS A 364 16.01 3.44 1.82
C LYS A 364 15.83 3.04 3.29
N GLU A 365 16.33 3.90 4.18
CA GLU A 365 16.05 3.80 5.61
C GLU A 365 14.64 4.34 5.95
N PRO A 366 13.95 3.74 6.94
CA PRO A 366 12.69 4.27 7.45
C PRO A 366 12.88 5.70 7.97
N GLN A 367 11.98 6.60 7.57
CA GLN A 367 11.95 7.98 8.04
C GLN A 367 10.61 8.29 8.70
N GLU A 368 10.61 9.27 9.60
CA GLU A 368 9.39 9.81 10.16
C GLU A 368 8.49 10.32 9.03
N TRP A 369 7.17 10.09 9.14
CA TRP A 369 6.17 10.46 8.13
C TRP A 369 6.21 9.69 6.81
N ASP A 370 6.99 8.61 6.66
CA ASP A 370 7.04 7.81 5.41
C ASP A 370 5.65 7.43 4.89
N SER A 371 4.81 6.82 5.74
CA SER A 371 3.46 6.39 5.34
C SER A 371 2.54 7.57 4.99
N TYR A 372 2.70 8.72 5.67
CA TYR A 372 1.94 9.94 5.36
C TYR A 372 2.39 10.50 4.01
N ALA A 373 3.70 10.51 3.77
CA ALA A 373 4.30 11.05 2.56
C ALA A 373 3.90 10.24 1.33
N ILE A 374 3.95 8.91 1.44
CA ILE A 374 3.54 8.03 0.34
C ILE A 374 2.07 8.28 0.00
N GLU A 375 1.17 8.33 0.99
CA GLU A 375 -0.27 8.56 0.76
C GLU A 375 -0.62 9.96 0.26
N ALA A 376 0.06 11.01 0.75
CA ALA A 376 -0.14 12.37 0.25
C ALA A 376 0.31 12.48 -1.21
N THR A 377 1.48 11.92 -1.52
CA THR A 377 2.07 11.94 -2.87
C THR A 377 1.23 11.15 -3.87
N SER A 378 0.71 10.02 -3.41
CA SER A 378 -0.35 9.22 -4.00
C SER A 378 -1.59 10.01 -4.45
N TYR A 379 -2.23 10.77 -3.54
CA TYR A 379 -3.38 11.60 -3.89
C TYR A 379 -2.99 12.70 -4.87
N ALA A 380 -1.81 13.30 -4.68
CA ALA A 380 -1.29 14.32 -5.59
C ALA A 380 -1.10 13.78 -7.01
N LEU A 381 -0.59 12.54 -7.16
CA LEU A 381 -0.48 11.87 -8.45
C LEU A 381 -1.84 11.77 -9.15
N LEU A 382 -2.89 11.32 -8.45
CA LEU A 382 -4.23 11.25 -9.06
C LEU A 382 -4.78 12.60 -9.46
N VAL A 383 -4.56 13.62 -8.64
CA VAL A 383 -4.98 14.99 -8.95
C VAL A 383 -4.34 15.45 -10.26
N PHE A 384 -3.01 15.34 -10.37
CA PHE A 384 -2.31 15.78 -11.58
C PHE A 384 -2.60 14.89 -12.79
N LEU A 385 -2.77 13.58 -12.61
CA LEU A 385 -3.17 12.68 -13.69
C LEU A 385 -4.56 13.03 -14.25
N THR A 386 -5.51 13.32 -13.36
CA THR A 386 -6.88 13.65 -13.76
C THR A 386 -6.97 15.03 -14.40
N HIS A 387 -6.13 15.98 -13.96
CA HIS A 387 -6.14 17.36 -14.42
C HIS A 387 -5.29 17.59 -15.68
N GLU A 388 -4.06 17.07 -15.71
CA GLU A 388 -3.05 17.34 -16.74
C GLU A 388 -2.70 16.11 -17.60
N GLY A 389 -3.06 14.89 -17.16
CA GLY A 389 -2.63 13.64 -17.80
C GLY A 389 -1.20 13.23 -17.41
N VAL A 390 -0.56 12.42 -18.25
CA VAL A 390 0.83 11.97 -18.01
C VAL A 390 1.80 13.06 -18.47
N THR A 391 2.28 13.86 -17.52
CA THR A 391 3.28 14.90 -17.71
C THR A 391 4.62 14.52 -17.06
N SER A 392 5.68 15.29 -17.31
CA SER A 392 6.97 15.12 -16.60
C SER A 392 6.82 15.23 -15.08
N ARG A 393 5.81 15.97 -14.60
CA ARG A 393 5.43 16.02 -13.19
C ARG A 393 4.92 14.67 -12.71
N ALA A 394 3.98 14.06 -13.44
CA ALA A 394 3.45 12.73 -13.09
C ALA A 394 4.55 11.65 -13.11
N GLU A 395 5.50 11.74 -14.06
CA GLU A 395 6.68 10.86 -14.11
C GLU A 395 7.57 11.07 -12.87
N SER A 396 7.89 12.31 -12.51
CA SER A 396 8.70 12.67 -11.33
C SER A 396 8.11 12.14 -10.02
N ILE A 397 6.78 12.19 -9.91
CA ILE A 397 6.04 11.67 -8.76
C ILE A 397 6.09 10.14 -8.72
N THR A 398 5.84 9.51 -9.87
CA THR A 398 5.86 8.05 -10.01
C THR A 398 7.25 7.48 -9.72
N GLU A 399 8.31 8.12 -10.21
CA GLU A 399 9.69 7.76 -9.91
C GLU A 399 9.98 7.82 -8.40
N TRP A 400 9.50 8.85 -7.71
CA TRP A 400 9.67 8.95 -6.27
C TRP A 400 8.94 7.82 -5.54
N LEU A 401 7.67 7.54 -5.90
CA LEU A 401 6.88 6.46 -5.31
C LEU A 401 7.55 5.09 -5.47
N ILE A 402 8.07 4.80 -6.67
CA ILE A 402 8.81 3.56 -6.92
C ILE A 402 10.08 3.49 -6.08
N SER A 403 10.78 4.61 -5.89
CA SER A 403 12.03 4.66 -5.11
C SER A 403 11.83 4.40 -3.62
N VAL A 404 10.63 4.64 -3.09
CA VAL A 404 10.29 4.45 -1.67
C VAL A 404 9.48 3.17 -1.40
N LYS A 405 9.36 2.29 -2.41
CA LYS A 405 8.68 0.99 -2.28
C LYS A 405 9.50 0.07 -1.38
N ASN A 406 8.84 -0.56 -0.41
CA ASN A 406 9.48 -1.38 0.62
C ASN A 406 9.21 -2.89 0.47
N TRP A 407 8.21 -3.33 -0.29
CA TRP A 407 7.91 -4.75 -0.51
C TRP A 407 7.57 -5.02 -1.97
N ASP A 408 7.76 -6.26 -2.44
CA ASP A 408 7.39 -6.66 -3.82
C ASP A 408 5.92 -6.29 -4.15
N PHE A 409 5.01 -6.56 -3.21
CA PHE A 409 3.56 -6.39 -3.36
C PHE A 409 2.94 -5.33 -2.44
N ALA A 410 3.76 -4.53 -1.74
CA ALA A 410 3.25 -3.59 -0.75
C ALA A 410 4.24 -2.44 -0.44
N TYR A 411 3.72 -1.47 0.31
CA TYR A 411 4.45 -0.35 0.88
C TYR A 411 4.50 -0.47 2.41
N SER A 412 4.75 0.62 3.12
CA SER A 412 4.93 0.63 4.58
C SER A 412 3.66 0.27 5.38
N SER A 413 2.46 0.43 4.81
CA SER A 413 1.19 0.09 5.46
C SER A 413 0.14 -0.46 4.48
N THR A 414 -0.91 -1.08 5.03
CA THR A 414 -2.06 -1.65 4.31
C THR A 414 -2.72 -0.64 3.37
N LEU A 415 -3.16 0.49 3.93
CA LEU A 415 -3.86 1.56 3.21
C LEU A 415 -3.01 2.12 2.07
N VAL A 416 -1.77 2.47 2.39
CA VAL A 416 -0.82 3.04 1.43
C VAL A 416 -0.58 2.07 0.28
N SER A 417 -0.47 0.78 0.58
CA SER A 417 -0.26 -0.25 -0.44
C SER A 417 -1.45 -0.33 -1.41
N ILE A 418 -2.68 -0.44 -0.91
CA ILE A 418 -3.88 -0.49 -1.76
C ILE A 418 -4.00 0.79 -2.60
N MET A 419 -3.74 1.94 -1.97
CA MET A 419 -3.81 3.22 -2.63
C MET A 419 -2.76 3.29 -3.75
N GLN A 420 -1.52 2.84 -3.51
CA GLN A 420 -0.50 2.72 -4.54
C GLN A 420 -0.91 1.79 -5.69
N ASP A 421 -1.47 0.61 -5.42
CA ASP A 421 -1.96 -0.30 -6.46
C ASP A 421 -3.02 0.39 -7.33
N LYS A 422 -3.95 1.12 -6.72
CA LYS A 422 -4.95 1.95 -7.41
C LYS A 422 -4.28 2.98 -8.32
N PHE A 423 -3.32 3.74 -7.81
CA PHE A 423 -2.74 4.85 -8.56
C PHE A 423 -1.84 4.41 -9.69
N GLN A 424 -1.03 3.36 -9.46
CA GLN A 424 -0.21 2.76 -10.51
C GLN A 424 -1.10 2.19 -11.62
N THR A 425 -2.23 1.57 -11.26
CA THR A 425 -3.24 1.12 -12.22
C THR A 425 -3.76 2.27 -13.09
N TYR A 426 -4.17 3.40 -12.49
CA TYR A 426 -4.63 4.57 -13.26
C TYR A 426 -3.51 5.19 -14.10
N TYR A 427 -2.31 5.34 -13.54
CA TYR A 427 -1.16 5.89 -14.25
C TYR A 427 -0.86 5.08 -15.53
N ILE A 428 -0.89 3.75 -15.44
CA ILE A 428 -0.68 2.85 -16.59
C ILE A 428 -1.82 2.99 -17.61
N PHE A 429 -3.07 3.08 -17.14
CA PHE A 429 -4.21 3.32 -18.02
C PHE A 429 -4.06 4.62 -18.84
N PHE A 430 -3.53 5.68 -18.24
CA PHE A 430 -3.27 6.95 -18.94
C PHE A 430 -2.02 6.90 -19.85
N LEU A 431 -1.01 6.07 -19.54
CA LEU A 431 0.26 5.97 -20.28
C LEU A 431 0.16 5.34 -21.68
N LYS A 432 -0.88 4.55 -21.96
CA LYS A 432 -1.16 3.89 -23.27
C LYS A 432 -0.05 2.99 -23.87
N HIS A 433 1.09 2.74 -23.22
CA HIS A 433 2.19 1.93 -23.77
C HIS A 433 2.68 0.86 -22.77
N ILE A 434 2.78 -0.39 -23.23
CA ILE A 434 3.51 -1.48 -22.56
C ILE A 434 4.74 -1.78 -23.42
N ALA A 435 5.94 -1.82 -22.82
CA ALA A 435 7.19 -2.11 -23.52
C ALA A 435 7.78 -3.45 -23.06
N PHE A 436 8.40 -4.18 -23.98
CA PHE A 436 9.21 -5.36 -23.68
C PHE A 436 10.67 -4.97 -23.48
N LEU A 437 11.31 -5.46 -22.41
CA LEU A 437 12.70 -5.17 -22.05
C LEU A 437 13.55 -6.44 -22.00
N GLU A 438 14.72 -6.42 -22.62
CA GLU A 438 15.75 -7.44 -22.48
C GLU A 438 16.77 -6.97 -21.42
N THR A 439 16.94 -7.74 -20.35
CA THR A 439 17.80 -7.38 -19.20
C THR A 439 18.88 -8.45 -19.01
N LYS A 440 20.11 -8.03 -18.69
CA LYS A 440 21.23 -8.92 -18.39
C LYS A 440 21.79 -8.58 -17.02
N TYR A 441 21.98 -9.60 -16.20
CA TYR A 441 22.59 -9.49 -14.87
C TYR A 441 24.02 -9.97 -14.89
N MET A 442 24.87 -9.32 -14.12
CA MET A 442 26.21 -9.78 -13.82
C MET A 442 26.38 -9.71 -12.31
N LEU A 443 26.18 -10.84 -11.63
CA LEU A 443 26.55 -11.00 -10.23
C LEU A 443 27.97 -11.58 -10.21
N PRO A 444 28.98 -10.84 -9.72
CA PRO A 444 30.23 -11.49 -9.37
C PRO A 444 29.92 -12.40 -8.16
N PHE A 445 29.93 -13.72 -8.37
CA PHE A 445 29.97 -14.76 -7.33
C PHE A 445 28.69 -15.31 -6.68
N ILE A 446 27.51 -15.32 -7.34
CA ILE A 446 26.34 -16.07 -6.81
C ILE A 446 25.62 -16.85 -7.93
N SER A 447 25.49 -18.17 -7.75
CA SER A 447 24.63 -19.06 -8.54
C SER A 447 23.17 -18.82 -8.15
N LEU A 448 22.37 -18.23 -9.05
CA LEU A 448 20.91 -18.11 -8.86
C LEU A 448 20.21 -19.38 -9.37
N ASN A 449 19.49 -20.07 -8.50
CA ASN A 449 18.47 -21.03 -8.92
C ASN A 449 17.22 -20.25 -9.36
N HIS A 450 16.81 -20.46 -10.61
CA HIS A 450 15.53 -19.98 -11.13
C HIS A 450 14.37 -20.77 -10.49
N ASN A 451 13.36 -20.07 -9.98
CA ASN A 451 12.02 -20.61 -9.70
C ASN A 451 10.97 -19.68 -10.31
#